data_AF-A0AAU0PMY5-F1
#
_entry.id   AF-A0AAU0PMY5-F1
#
_cell.length_a   1.000
_cell.length_b   1.000
_cell.length_c   1.000
_cell.angle_alpha   90.00
_cell.angle_beta   90.00
_cell.angle_gamma   90.00
#
_symmetry.space_group_name_H-M   'P 1'
#
loop_
_entity.id
_entity.type
_entity.pdbx_description
1 polymer ?
#
loop_
_entity_poly.entity_id
_entity_poly.type
_entity_poly.pdbx_seq_one_letter_code
_entity_poly.pdbx_strand_id
1 'polypeptide(L)'
;MQEYKNWLLNLKILDPACGSGAFLNQALEYLINEHKNLQNDLALMGDLFASYMVEEEILEHNLYGVDINEDAVEIAKLSLWLRTAKRGRPLTKLADKIICANSLLEMPFSENSFDVVIGNPPYVKEDTNKNAFKGLKESVYYQGKMDLWYFFGCQALDLIKKN
;
A
#
# COMPACT_ATOMS: atom_id res chain seq x y z
N MET A 1 13.14 17.77 12.34
CA MET A 1 13.13 17.67 10.87
C MET A 1 13.84 16.42 10.35
N GLN A 2 15.09 16.12 10.74
CA GLN A 2 15.79 14.91 10.25
C GLN A 2 15.11 13.58 10.66
N GLU A 3 14.53 13.52 11.86
CA GLU A 3 13.75 12.37 12.32
C GLU A 3 12.48 12.18 11.48
N TYR A 4 11.70 13.25 11.26
CA TYR A 4 10.52 13.22 10.39
C TYR A 4 10.87 12.83 8.95
N LYS A 5 11.98 13.35 8.42
CA LYS A 5 12.52 12.93 7.12
C LYS A 5 12.74 11.43 7.09
N ASN A 6 13.49 10.88 8.03
CA ASN A 6 13.77 9.45 8.10
C ASN A 6 12.50 8.61 8.28
N TRP A 7 11.54 9.09 9.05
CA TRP A 7 10.24 8.46 9.20
C TRP A 7 9.47 8.42 7.87
N LEU A 8 9.34 9.55 7.18
CA LEU A 8 8.64 9.66 5.90
C LEU A 8 9.29 8.78 4.83
N LEU A 9 10.63 8.76 4.79
CA LEU A 9 11.38 7.84 3.94
C LEU A 9 10.97 6.40 4.23
N ASN A 10 10.91 5.94 5.47
CA ASN A 10 10.72 4.52 5.79
C ASN A 10 9.26 4.09 5.97
N LEU A 11 8.28 4.98 5.76
CA LEU A 11 6.86 4.70 5.98
C LEU A 11 6.35 3.61 5.03
N LYS A 12 5.82 2.50 5.55
CA LYS A 12 5.25 1.42 4.72
C LYS A 12 3.73 1.40 4.81
N ILE A 13 3.08 1.54 3.66
CA ILE A 13 1.64 1.62 3.46
C ILE A 13 1.20 0.43 2.61
N LEU A 14 0.24 -0.34 3.11
CA LEU A 14 -0.36 -1.47 2.40
C LEU A 14 -1.83 -1.23 2.08
N ASP A 15 -2.25 -1.65 0.89
CA ASP A 15 -3.66 -1.93 0.57
C ASP A 15 -3.86 -3.41 0.22
N PRO A 16 -4.54 -4.21 1.08
CA PRO A 16 -4.67 -5.66 0.90
C PRO A 16 -5.76 -6.08 -0.08
N ALA A 17 -6.56 -5.12 -0.60
CA ALA A 17 -7.57 -5.33 -1.62
C ALA A 17 -7.58 -4.11 -2.56
N CYS A 18 -6.43 -3.88 -3.21
CA CYS A 18 -6.11 -2.57 -3.76
C CYS A 18 -6.92 -2.20 -5.01
N GLY A 19 -7.58 -3.17 -5.66
CA GLY A 19 -8.25 -2.99 -6.93
C GLY A 19 -7.32 -2.30 -7.93
N SER A 20 -7.83 -1.26 -8.59
CA SER A 20 -7.05 -0.42 -9.52
C SER A 20 -6.09 0.57 -8.85
N GLY A 21 -5.91 0.48 -7.52
CA GLY A 21 -4.90 1.24 -6.78
C GLY A 21 -5.32 2.66 -6.39
N ALA A 22 -6.61 2.96 -6.22
CA ALA A 22 -7.08 4.31 -5.91
C ALA A 22 -6.48 4.87 -4.59
N PHE A 23 -6.50 4.07 -3.51
CA PHE A 23 -5.90 4.45 -2.23
C PHE A 23 -4.38 4.58 -2.33
N LEU A 24 -3.72 3.67 -3.04
CA LEU A 24 -2.27 3.72 -3.26
C LEU A 24 -1.84 4.97 -4.04
N ASN A 25 -2.62 5.37 -5.05
CA ASN A 25 -2.37 6.61 -5.78
C ASN A 25 -2.52 7.85 -4.88
N GLN A 26 -3.53 7.86 -3.99
CA GLN A 26 -3.71 8.95 -3.05
C GLN A 26 -2.58 9.00 -2.00
N ALA A 27 -2.13 7.85 -1.53
CA ALA A 27 -0.99 7.73 -0.63
C ALA A 27 0.31 8.20 -1.31
N LEU A 28 0.53 7.82 -2.58
CA LEU A 28 1.64 8.33 -3.38
C LEU A 28 1.63 9.85 -3.48
N GLU A 29 0.46 10.44 -3.78
CA GLU A 29 0.30 11.88 -3.90
C GLU A 29 0.59 12.61 -2.59
N TYR A 30 0.10 12.06 -1.47
CA TYR A 30 0.43 12.55 -0.14
C TYR A 30 1.93 12.53 0.11
N LEU A 31 2.59 11.39 -0.11
CA LEU A 31 4.04 11.26 0.08
C LEU A 31 4.81 12.26 -0.77
N ILE A 32 4.50 12.38 -2.06
CA ILE A 32 5.15 13.35 -2.97
C ILE A 32 5.02 14.78 -2.44
N ASN A 33 3.84 15.16 -1.97
CA ASN A 33 3.58 16.52 -1.48
C ASN A 33 4.32 16.79 -0.16
N GLU A 34 4.29 15.84 0.78
CA GLU A 34 5.02 15.95 2.04
C GLU A 34 6.54 16.07 1.84
N HIS A 35 7.07 15.28 0.91
CA HIS A 35 8.46 15.35 0.51
C HIS A 35 8.85 16.72 -0.07
N LYS A 36 7.99 17.32 -0.91
CA LYS A 36 8.18 18.68 -1.45
C LYS A 36 8.11 19.75 -0.37
N ASN A 37 7.15 19.64 0.55
CA ASN A 37 6.99 20.58 1.67
C ASN A 37 8.25 20.58 2.54
N LEU A 38 8.72 19.38 2.92
CA LEU A 38 9.95 19.21 3.70
C LEU A 38 11.18 19.78 2.97
N GLN A 39 11.27 19.60 1.65
CA GLN A 39 12.35 20.19 0.85
C GLN A 39 12.32 21.72 0.87
N ASN A 40 11.14 22.32 0.72
CA ASN A 40 10.96 23.78 0.77
C ASN A 40 11.32 24.35 2.13
N ASP A 41 10.88 23.72 3.22
CA ASP A 41 11.19 24.15 4.59
C ASP A 41 12.70 24.12 4.85
N LEU A 42 13.40 23.07 4.40
CA LEU A 42 14.86 22.96 4.53
C LEU A 42 15.60 24.04 3.71
N ALA A 43 15.14 24.32 2.49
CA ALA A 43 15.73 25.36 1.64
C ALA A 43 15.59 26.77 2.26
N LEU A 44 14.43 27.06 2.87
CA LEU A 44 14.18 28.34 3.56
C LEU A 44 15.08 28.53 4.79
N MET A 45 15.53 27.44 5.43
CA MET A 45 16.42 27.48 6.59
C MET A 45 17.90 27.71 6.23
N GLY A 46 18.22 27.97 4.95
CA GLY A 46 19.57 28.28 4.52
C GLY A 46 20.52 27.09 4.50
N ASP A 47 19.98 25.86 4.56
CA ASP A 47 20.77 24.65 4.41
C ASP A 47 21.17 24.50 2.93
N LEU A 48 22.34 25.04 2.59
CA LEU A 48 22.90 25.03 1.23
C LEU A 48 23.23 23.60 0.74
N PHE A 49 23.28 22.62 1.65
CA PHE A 49 23.39 21.19 1.36
C PHE A 49 22.03 20.50 1.21
N ALA A 50 20.91 21.24 1.38
CA ALA A 50 19.55 20.74 1.13
C ALA A 50 19.23 20.63 -0.37
N SER A 51 20.18 20.15 -1.18
CA SER A 51 19.83 19.32 -2.33
C SER A 51 19.26 17.99 -1.82
N TYR A 52 18.21 18.06 -1.00
CA TYR A 52 17.33 16.94 -0.74
C TYR A 52 16.50 16.77 -2.01
N MET A 53 17.16 16.28 -3.06
CA MET A 53 16.44 15.67 -4.16
C MET A 53 15.87 14.40 -3.56
N VAL A 54 14.57 14.43 -3.29
CA VAL A 54 13.81 13.21 -3.12
C VAL A 54 13.88 12.54 -4.47
N GLU A 55 14.87 11.67 -4.63
CA GLU A 55 14.87 10.72 -5.73
C GLU A 55 13.56 9.97 -5.57
N GLU A 56 12.70 9.97 -6.59
CA GLU A 56 11.45 9.20 -6.59
C GLU A 56 11.68 7.71 -6.32
N GLU A 57 12.94 7.26 -6.40
CA GLU A 57 13.47 5.98 -5.89
C GLU A 57 13.10 5.67 -4.45
N ILE A 58 13.07 6.70 -3.62
CA ILE A 58 12.68 6.61 -2.22
C ILE A 58 11.20 6.24 -2.09
N LEU A 59 10.35 6.66 -3.03
CA LEU A 59 8.92 6.35 -2.98
C LEU A 59 8.63 4.89 -3.35
N GLU A 60 9.62 4.20 -3.95
CA GLU A 60 9.49 2.81 -4.41
C GLU A 60 9.43 1.79 -3.26
N HIS A 61 9.70 2.20 -2.01
CA HIS A 61 9.57 1.32 -0.85
C HIS A 61 8.48 1.67 0.14
N ASN A 62 7.66 2.68 -0.16
CA ASN A 62 6.56 3.07 0.71
C ASN A 62 5.25 2.32 0.43
N LEU A 63 4.94 1.97 -0.82
CA LEU A 63 3.61 1.44 -1.18
C LEU A 63 3.64 -0.05 -1.54
N TYR A 64 2.61 -0.75 -1.07
CA TYR A 64 2.41 -2.18 -1.25
C TYR A 64 0.93 -2.43 -1.53
N GLY A 65 0.62 -3.32 -2.46
CA GLY A 65 -0.74 -3.62 -2.87
C GLY A 65 -0.94 -5.10 -3.13
N VAL A 66 -2.11 -5.62 -2.76
CA VAL A 66 -2.53 -6.97 -3.13
C VAL A 66 -3.94 -6.90 -3.68
N ASP A 67 -4.20 -7.57 -4.79
CA ASP A 67 -5.57 -7.82 -5.26
C ASP A 67 -5.67 -9.20 -5.92
N ILE A 68 -6.86 -9.79 -5.88
CA ILE A 68 -7.12 -11.12 -6.46
C ILE A 68 -7.33 -11.04 -7.98
N ASN A 69 -7.69 -9.87 -8.50
CA ASN A 69 -7.95 -9.64 -9.91
C ASN A 69 -6.68 -9.14 -10.61
N GLU A 70 -6.13 -9.96 -11.51
CA GLU A 70 -4.93 -9.66 -12.28
C GLU A 70 -5.07 -8.37 -13.12
N ASP A 71 -6.22 -8.15 -13.77
CA ASP A 71 -6.46 -6.93 -14.55
C ASP A 71 -6.42 -5.68 -13.66
N ALA A 72 -6.97 -5.78 -12.45
CA ALA A 72 -6.97 -4.67 -11.48
C ALA A 72 -5.54 -4.35 -11.01
N VAL A 73 -4.74 -5.39 -10.75
CA VAL A 73 -3.31 -5.27 -10.41
C VAL A 73 -2.53 -4.59 -11.51
N GLU A 74 -2.72 -4.98 -12.78
CA GLU A 74 -2.02 -4.37 -13.91
C GLU A 74 -2.43 -2.90 -14.11
N ILE A 75 -3.71 -2.57 -13.92
CA ILE A 75 -4.17 -1.17 -13.93
C ILE A 75 -3.52 -0.37 -12.80
N ALA A 76 -3.42 -0.93 -11.59
CA ALA A 76 -2.79 -0.28 -10.44
C ALA A 76 -1.31 0.00 -10.71
N LYS A 77 -0.56 -1.00 -11.21
CA LYS A 77 0.85 -0.85 -11.60
C LYS A 77 1.03 0.24 -12.66
N LEU A 78 0.22 0.21 -13.72
CA LEU A 78 0.28 1.22 -14.78
C LEU A 78 -0.05 2.62 -14.27
N SER A 79 -1.06 2.75 -13.41
CA SER A 79 -1.49 4.02 -12.82
C SER A 79 -0.37 4.64 -11.95
N LEU A 80 0.21 3.84 -11.06
CA LEU A 80 1.33 4.25 -10.22
C LEU A 80 2.58 4.59 -11.05
N TRP A 81 2.85 3.80 -12.09
CA TRP A 81 3.94 4.09 -13.01
C TRP A 81 3.74 5.41 -13.73
N LEU A 82 2.57 5.68 -14.31
CA LEU A 82 2.29 6.94 -15.01
C LEU A 82 2.48 8.16 -14.10
N ARG A 83 2.13 8.05 -12.82
CA ARG A 83 2.35 9.13 -11.83
C ARG A 83 3.82 9.33 -11.47
N THR A 84 4.63 8.29 -11.56
CA THR A 84 6.07 8.31 -11.23
C THR A 84 6.96 8.30 -12.48
N ALA A 85 6.37 8.39 -13.67
CA ALA A 85 7.08 8.23 -14.92
C ALA A 85 8.05 9.37 -15.15
N LYS A 86 9.33 9.03 -15.31
CA LYS A 86 10.39 9.95 -15.75
C LYS A 86 11.00 9.49 -17.06
N ARG A 87 11.35 10.47 -17.89
CA ARG A 87 12.00 10.22 -19.18
C ARG A 87 13.30 9.42 -18.97
N GLY A 88 13.39 8.25 -19.60
CA GLY A 88 14.58 7.39 -19.53
C GLY A 88 14.64 6.41 -18.36
N ARG A 89 13.58 6.31 -17.55
CA ARG A 89 13.50 5.39 -16.40
C ARG A 89 12.59 4.18 -16.74
N PRO A 90 13.01 2.93 -16.49
CA PRO A 90 12.18 1.75 -16.70
C PRO A 90 10.98 1.73 -15.74
N LEU A 91 10.07 0.75 -15.91
CA LEU A 91 8.96 0.52 -14.98
C LEU A 91 9.51 0.50 -13.54
N THR A 92 8.92 1.30 -12.65
CA THR A 92 9.45 1.54 -11.31
C THR A 92 9.38 0.27 -10.48
N LYS A 93 10.36 0.04 -9.57
CA LYS A 93 10.34 -1.10 -8.61
C LYS A 93 9.10 -1.10 -7.69
N LEU A 94 8.38 0.01 -7.68
CA LEU A 94 7.06 0.15 -7.05
C LEU A 94 6.07 -0.89 -7.59
N ALA A 95 6.08 -1.16 -8.90
CA ALA A 95 5.17 -2.11 -9.53
C ALA A 95 5.38 -3.55 -9.02
N ASP A 96 6.61 -3.90 -8.61
CA ASP A 96 6.96 -5.22 -8.10
C ASP A 96 6.31 -5.53 -6.73
N LYS A 97 5.80 -4.49 -6.05
CA LYS A 97 5.13 -4.59 -4.75
C LYS A 97 3.61 -4.57 -4.85
N ILE A 98 3.09 -4.56 -6.07
CA ILE A 98 1.67 -4.73 -6.36
C ILE A 98 1.46 -6.15 -6.88
N ILE A 99 0.92 -7.02 -6.04
CA ILE A 99 0.95 -8.47 -6.23
C ILE A 99 -0.46 -8.99 -6.50
N CYS A 100 -0.59 -9.86 -7.51
CA CYS A 100 -1.82 -10.59 -7.77
C CYS A 100 -1.89 -11.83 -6.87
N ALA A 101 -2.73 -11.78 -5.84
CA ALA A 101 -2.92 -12.87 -4.88
C ALA A 101 -4.26 -12.75 -4.15
N ASN A 102 -4.75 -13.86 -3.58
CA ASN A 102 -5.79 -13.80 -2.57
C ASN A 102 -5.15 -13.51 -1.21
N SER A 103 -5.10 -12.23 -0.83
CA SER A 103 -4.46 -11.78 0.42
C SER A 103 -4.99 -12.49 1.66
N LEU A 104 -6.27 -12.87 1.71
CA LEU A 104 -6.86 -13.58 2.85
C LEU A 104 -6.42 -15.04 3.00
N LEU A 105 -5.91 -15.66 1.93
CA LEU A 105 -5.43 -17.05 1.95
C LEU A 105 -3.91 -17.13 1.94
N GLU A 106 -3.26 -16.30 1.12
CA GLU A 106 -1.82 -16.29 0.94
C GLU A 106 -1.35 -14.84 0.87
N MET A 107 -1.08 -14.28 2.05
CA MET A 107 -0.56 -12.92 2.17
C MET A 107 0.93 -12.90 1.77
N PRO A 108 1.33 -12.19 0.70
CA PRO A 108 2.71 -12.21 0.21
C PRO A 108 3.69 -11.42 1.09
N PHE A 109 3.17 -10.68 2.08
CA PHE A 109 3.96 -9.85 2.98
C PHE A 109 3.86 -10.37 4.41
N SER A 110 4.96 -10.25 5.15
CA SER A 110 5.04 -10.71 6.54
C SER A 110 4.19 -9.85 7.48
N GLU A 111 3.65 -10.47 8.53
CA GLU A 111 3.01 -9.77 9.65
C GLU A 111 3.92 -8.70 10.26
N ASN A 112 3.33 -7.70 10.92
CA ASN A 112 4.05 -6.60 11.58
C ASN A 112 5.01 -5.83 10.65
N SER A 113 4.72 -5.74 9.35
CA SER A 113 5.62 -5.10 8.37
C SER A 113 5.24 -3.66 8.03
N PHE A 114 4.00 -3.26 8.31
CA PHE A 114 3.42 -2.02 7.80
C PHE A 114 3.15 -1.00 8.90
N ASP A 115 3.38 0.27 8.60
CA ASP A 115 3.04 1.38 9.47
C ASP A 115 1.57 1.77 9.31
N VAL A 116 1.04 1.59 8.10
CA VAL A 116 -0.33 1.93 7.73
C VAL A 116 -0.91 0.82 6.85
N VAL A 117 -2.14 0.39 7.17
CA VAL A 117 -2.96 -0.45 6.27
C VAL A 117 -4.22 0.35 5.95
N ILE A 118 -4.48 0.56 4.67
CA ILE A 118 -5.62 1.34 4.14
C ILE A 118 -6.27 0.58 3.00
N GLY A 119 -7.56 0.76 2.77
CA GLY A 119 -8.21 0.16 1.62
C GLY A 119 -9.72 0.16 1.77
N ASN A 120 -10.38 -0.29 0.70
CA ASN A 120 -11.81 -0.50 0.67
C ASN A 120 -12.09 -1.97 0.30
N PRO A 121 -12.12 -2.87 1.30
CA PRO A 121 -12.30 -4.29 1.03
C PRO A 121 -13.69 -4.59 0.44
N PRO A 122 -13.86 -5.74 -0.23
CA PRO A 122 -15.15 -6.15 -0.77
C PRO A 122 -16.19 -6.41 0.34
N TYR A 123 -17.39 -5.84 0.17
CA TYR A 123 -18.56 -6.07 1.03
C TYR A 123 -19.41 -7.21 0.48
N VAL A 124 -19.10 -8.43 0.89
CA VAL A 124 -19.74 -9.65 0.39
C VAL A 124 -20.15 -10.51 1.57
N LYS A 125 -21.44 -10.78 1.68
CA LYS A 125 -21.98 -11.65 2.74
C LYS A 125 -21.85 -13.12 2.35
N GLU A 126 -21.59 -13.97 3.33
CA GLU A 126 -21.43 -15.42 3.11
C GLU A 126 -22.69 -16.08 2.51
N ASP A 127 -23.88 -15.59 2.90
CA ASP A 127 -25.15 -16.12 2.42
C ASP A 127 -25.40 -15.81 0.94
N THR A 128 -24.89 -14.68 0.43
CA THR A 128 -25.02 -14.28 -0.98
C THR A 128 -23.95 -14.90 -1.87
N ASN A 129 -22.74 -15.14 -1.36
CA ASN A 129 -21.66 -15.72 -2.14
C ASN A 129 -20.75 -16.63 -1.30
N LYS A 130 -21.16 -17.90 -1.16
CA LYS A 130 -20.39 -18.93 -0.44
C LYS A 130 -18.99 -19.18 -1.03
N ASN A 131 -18.81 -18.98 -2.33
CA ASN A 131 -17.54 -19.24 -3.00
C ASN A 131 -16.46 -18.24 -2.56
N ALA A 132 -16.84 -16.99 -2.27
CA ALA A 132 -15.91 -15.97 -1.75
C ALA A 132 -15.32 -16.34 -0.38
N PHE A 133 -15.95 -17.28 0.35
CA PHE A 133 -15.52 -17.74 1.67
C PHE A 133 -14.82 -19.11 1.64
N LYS A 134 -14.55 -19.66 0.45
CA LYS A 134 -13.83 -20.94 0.31
C LYS A 134 -12.42 -20.79 0.88
N GLY A 135 -12.04 -21.66 1.82
CA GLY A 135 -10.76 -21.61 2.54
C GLY A 135 -10.75 -20.69 3.77
N LEU A 136 -11.68 -19.73 3.87
CA LEU A 136 -11.73 -18.80 5.02
C LEU A 136 -12.39 -19.42 6.27
N LYS A 137 -13.11 -20.53 6.12
CA LYS A 137 -13.79 -21.20 7.25
C LYS A 137 -12.83 -21.83 8.25
N GLU A 138 -11.59 -22.09 7.84
CA GLU A 138 -10.52 -22.63 8.66
C GLU A 138 -9.74 -21.52 9.39
N SER A 139 -9.96 -20.26 9.01
CA SER A 139 -9.35 -19.11 9.67
C SER A 139 -9.81 -19.00 11.13
N VAL A 140 -8.89 -18.62 12.00
CA VAL A 140 -9.16 -18.28 13.41
C VAL A 140 -10.15 -17.13 13.56
N TYR A 141 -10.36 -16.34 12.50
CA TYR A 141 -11.29 -15.21 12.46
C TYR A 141 -12.73 -15.61 12.08
N TYR A 142 -12.97 -16.84 11.63
CA TYR A 142 -14.30 -17.22 11.16
C TYR A 142 -15.31 -17.33 12.32
N GLN A 143 -16.42 -16.58 12.22
CA GLN A 143 -17.52 -16.60 13.20
C GLN A 143 -18.90 -16.99 12.59
N GLY A 144 -18.95 -17.29 11.29
CA GLY A 144 -20.16 -17.69 10.55
C GLY A 144 -21.14 -16.54 10.22
N LYS A 145 -21.78 -16.60 9.05
CA LYS A 145 -22.67 -15.52 8.53
C LYS A 145 -21.99 -14.16 8.51
N MET A 146 -20.69 -14.16 8.19
CA MET A 146 -19.85 -12.98 8.19
C MET A 146 -19.93 -12.22 6.86
N ASP A 147 -19.45 -10.99 6.89
CA ASP A 147 -19.11 -10.23 5.69
C ASP A 147 -17.59 -10.35 5.45
N LEU A 148 -17.20 -10.39 4.19
CA LEU A 148 -15.82 -10.63 3.76
C LEU A 148 -14.87 -9.54 4.27
N TRP A 149 -15.33 -8.27 4.36
CA TRP A 149 -14.51 -7.17 4.88
C TRP A 149 -13.98 -7.44 6.30
N TYR A 150 -14.68 -8.26 7.10
CA TYR A 150 -14.26 -8.58 8.46
C TYR A 150 -12.89 -9.27 8.48
N PHE A 151 -12.65 -10.21 7.56
CA PHE A 151 -11.37 -10.91 7.47
C PHE A 151 -10.23 -9.96 7.11
N PHE A 152 -10.49 -9.00 6.21
CA PHE A 152 -9.53 -7.96 5.88
C PHE A 152 -9.22 -7.07 7.09
N GLY A 153 -10.21 -6.75 7.91
CA GLY A 153 -10.02 -6.00 9.15
C GLY A 153 -9.13 -6.74 10.15
N CYS A 154 -9.37 -8.04 10.38
CA CYS A 154 -8.53 -8.86 11.24
C CYS A 154 -7.09 -8.97 10.71
N GLN A 155 -6.94 -9.30 9.41
CA GLN A 155 -5.63 -9.38 8.76
C GLN A 155 -4.88 -8.05 8.81
N ALA A 156 -5.56 -6.90 8.66
CA ALA A 156 -4.93 -5.59 8.76
C ALA A 156 -4.30 -5.36 10.15
N LEU A 157 -4.93 -5.85 11.23
CA LEU A 157 -4.38 -5.77 12.58
C LEU A 157 -3.11 -6.62 12.75
N ASP A 158 -3.03 -7.77 12.10
CA ASP A 158 -1.83 -8.63 12.13
C ASP A 158 -0.66 -8.04 11.32
N LEU A 159 -0.98 -7.27 10.27
CA LEU A 159 -0.01 -6.70 9.35
C LEU A 159 0.63 -5.40 9.87
N ILE A 160 -0.07 -4.67 10.74
CA ILE A 160 0.42 -3.43 11.35
C ILE A 160 1.53 -3.74 12.36
N LYS A 161 2.59 -2.94 12.35
CA LYS A 161 3.66 -2.99 13.36
C LYS A 161 3.07 -2.75 14.76
N LYS A 162 3.51 -3.55 15.73
CA LYS A 162 3.21 -3.30 17.15
C LYS A 162 3.97 -2.06 17.61
N ASN A 163 3.23 -1.03 18.00
CA ASN A 163 3.76 0.21 18.61
C ASN A 163 3.83 0.08 20.13
#